data_AF-A0A9D1L2U6-F1
#
_entry.id   AF-A0A9D1L2U6-F1
#
_cell.length_a   1.000
_cell.length_b   1.000
_cell.length_c   1.000
_cell.angle_alpha   90.00
_cell.angle_beta   90.00
_cell.angle_gamma   90.00
#
_symmetry.space_group_name_H-M   'P 1'
#
loop_
_entity.id
_entity.type
_entity.pdbx_description
1 polymer ?
#
loop_
_entity_poly.entity_id
_entity_poly.type
_entity_poly.pdbx_seq_one_letter_code
_entity_poly.pdbx_strand_id
1 'polypeptide(L)'
;MKFRVHPLFYALALLLVLFGQAAAFVWAFAAVCLHEAGHALAARARGYVLKNLTLLPYGAQMSAEEEMDGVSCVIVGLAGPAANLFFAVLTLGLWWLFPGIYPFTRWFFTANVAIALFNLLPVYPLDGSRVALGLARNRLKAVKGMQTAGICVSIVLFVLFAVSFFLRAASFSIGVAAVFLFYGAAFAAGRDSYVSVLAAGRKNYGAGVRERQVVVSEDAPLVRLFHHVDGRSVTTFRVVRENGGDPDAPPQALYTLTEPQLRALAASGKLSRSVERCVRESGAPVGGHALPPGSAGRKLP
;
A
#
# COMPACT_ATOMS: atom_id res chain seq x y z
N MET A 1 -18.78 -9.97 -1.15
CA MET A 1 -17.35 -10.16 -1.51
C MET A 1 -17.31 -10.87 -2.85
N LYS A 2 -16.76 -10.26 -3.91
CA LYS A 2 -16.64 -10.91 -5.24
C LYS A 2 -15.29 -11.63 -5.31
N PHE A 3 -15.30 -12.90 -5.71
CA PHE A 3 -14.12 -13.74 -5.87
C PHE A 3 -13.72 -13.78 -7.34
N ARG A 4 -12.45 -13.51 -7.65
CA ARG A 4 -11.90 -13.61 -9.01
C ARG A 4 -10.59 -14.38 -8.99
N VAL A 5 -10.36 -15.22 -10.00
CA VAL A 5 -9.11 -15.94 -10.18
C VAL A 5 -8.46 -15.47 -11.46
N HIS A 6 -7.20 -15.04 -11.38
CA HIS A 6 -6.47 -14.56 -12.56
C HIS A 6 -6.07 -15.75 -13.46
N PRO A 7 -6.16 -15.65 -14.79
CA PRO A 7 -5.81 -16.75 -15.72
C PRO A 7 -4.41 -17.35 -15.48
N LEU A 8 -3.44 -16.51 -15.12
CA LEU A 8 -2.08 -16.92 -14.79
C LEU A 8 -1.99 -17.89 -13.59
N PHE A 9 -2.96 -17.86 -12.67
CA PHE A 9 -3.03 -18.82 -11.56
C PHE A 9 -3.24 -20.24 -12.09
N TYR A 10 -4.15 -20.41 -13.06
CA TYR A 10 -4.39 -21.72 -13.69
C TYR A 10 -3.19 -22.20 -14.50
N ALA A 11 -2.51 -21.30 -15.21
CA ALA A 11 -1.30 -21.64 -15.95
C ALA A 11 -0.16 -22.10 -15.03
N LEU A 12 0.06 -21.41 -13.90
CA LEU A 12 1.04 -21.79 -12.89
C LEU A 12 0.68 -23.13 -12.23
N ALA A 13 -0.59 -23.32 -11.87
CA ALA A 13 -1.08 -24.57 -11.30
C ALA A 13 -0.83 -25.75 -12.25
N LEU A 14 -1.18 -25.59 -13.53
CA LEU A 14 -0.95 -26.62 -14.56
C LEU A 14 0.54 -26.93 -14.69
N LEU A 15 1.39 -25.92 -14.76
CA LEU A 15 2.84 -26.10 -14.88
C LEU A 15 3.41 -26.88 -13.68
N LEU A 16 3.05 -26.52 -12.45
CA LEU A 16 3.51 -27.21 -11.25
C LEU A 16 3.04 -28.66 -11.18
N VAL A 17 1.82 -28.94 -11.64
CA VAL A 17 1.29 -30.31 -11.74
C VAL A 17 2.07 -31.12 -12.79
N LEU A 18 2.35 -30.55 -13.97
CA LEU A 18 3.13 -31.21 -15.03
C LEU A 18 4.56 -31.57 -14.59
N PHE A 19 5.17 -30.76 -13.70
CA PHE A 19 6.49 -31.04 -13.11
C PHE A 19 6.42 -31.90 -11.84
N GLY A 20 5.29 -32.54 -11.53
CA GLY A 20 5.15 -33.47 -10.40
C GLY A 20 5.07 -32.81 -9.02
N GLN A 21 4.86 -31.49 -8.94
CA GLN A 21 4.81 -30.74 -7.67
C GLN A 21 3.39 -30.50 -7.14
N ALA A 22 2.42 -31.33 -7.54
CA ALA A 22 1.02 -31.16 -7.19
C ALA A 22 0.77 -31.08 -5.67
N ALA A 23 1.38 -31.97 -4.89
CA ALA A 23 1.19 -31.98 -3.43
C ALA A 23 1.74 -30.71 -2.76
N ALA A 24 2.93 -30.25 -3.18
CA ALA A 24 3.52 -29.01 -2.67
C ALA A 24 2.67 -27.80 -3.04
N PHE A 25 2.13 -27.77 -4.25
CA PHE A 25 1.21 -26.71 -4.70
C PHE A 25 -0.08 -26.67 -3.87
N VAL A 26 -0.73 -27.81 -3.62
CA VAL A 26 -1.96 -27.86 -2.81
C VAL A 26 -1.72 -27.33 -1.40
N TRP A 27 -0.62 -27.74 -0.76
CA TRP A 27 -0.27 -27.25 0.57
C TRP A 27 0.12 -25.77 0.59
N ALA A 28 0.86 -25.30 -0.42
CA ALA A 28 1.17 -23.88 -0.56
C ALA A 28 -0.10 -23.04 -0.77
N PHE A 29 -1.04 -23.52 -1.59
CA PHE A 29 -2.33 -22.88 -1.80
C PHE A 29 -3.15 -22.82 -0.51
N ALA A 30 -3.20 -23.90 0.25
CA ALA A 30 -3.85 -23.91 1.56
C ALA A 30 -3.23 -22.87 2.52
N ALA A 31 -1.89 -22.78 2.55
CA ALA A 31 -1.20 -21.78 3.35
C ALA A 31 -1.49 -20.34 2.89
N VAL A 32 -1.56 -20.05 1.59
CA VAL A 32 -1.98 -18.74 1.07
C VAL A 32 -3.43 -18.44 1.48
N CYS A 33 -4.35 -19.40 1.39
CA CYS A 33 -5.73 -19.20 1.82
C CYS A 33 -5.84 -18.85 3.32
N LEU A 34 -5.05 -19.50 4.18
CA LEU A 34 -5.00 -19.20 5.61
C LEU A 34 -4.39 -17.82 5.89
N HIS A 35 -3.33 -17.46 5.16
CA HIS A 35 -2.71 -16.13 5.21
C HIS A 35 -3.73 -15.03 4.94
N GLU A 36 -4.45 -15.16 3.83
CA GLU A 36 -5.48 -14.22 3.41
C GLU A 36 -6.68 -14.20 4.39
N ALA A 37 -7.06 -15.36 4.93
CA ALA A 37 -8.06 -15.41 5.98
C ALA A 37 -7.65 -14.60 7.23
N GLY A 38 -6.36 -14.62 7.59
CA GLY A 38 -5.80 -13.79 8.65
C GLY A 38 -5.99 -12.29 8.39
N HIS A 39 -5.64 -11.83 7.18
CA HIS A 39 -5.89 -10.44 6.77
C HIS A 39 -7.38 -10.08 6.82
N ALA A 40 -8.24 -10.95 6.27
CA ALA A 40 -9.67 -10.71 6.20
C ALA A 40 -10.30 -10.62 7.59
N LEU A 41 -9.91 -11.51 8.50
CA LEU A 41 -10.40 -11.51 9.88
C LEU A 41 -9.96 -10.25 10.63
N ALA A 42 -8.69 -9.85 10.51
CA ALA A 42 -8.19 -8.64 11.16
C ALA A 42 -8.84 -7.36 10.60
N ALA A 43 -9.07 -7.29 9.29
CA ALA A 43 -9.77 -6.17 8.66
C ALA A 43 -11.22 -6.06 9.15
N ARG A 44 -11.94 -7.20 9.22
CA ARG A 44 -13.32 -7.24 9.74
C ARG A 44 -13.40 -6.89 11.22
N ALA A 45 -12.46 -7.38 12.04
CA ALA A 45 -12.37 -7.04 13.46
C ALA A 45 -12.12 -5.55 13.70
N ARG A 46 -11.61 -4.83 12.69
CA ARG A 46 -11.40 -3.37 12.70
C ARG A 46 -12.52 -2.59 12.03
N GLY A 47 -13.60 -3.24 11.61
CA GLY A 47 -14.76 -2.60 11.00
C GLY A 47 -14.62 -2.30 9.50
N TYR A 48 -13.58 -2.80 8.83
CA TYR A 48 -13.41 -2.58 7.39
C TYR A 48 -14.23 -3.56 6.55
N VAL A 49 -14.87 -3.04 5.51
CA VAL A 49 -15.65 -3.83 4.53
C VAL A 49 -14.76 -4.24 3.36
N LEU A 50 -14.63 -5.56 3.16
CA LEU A 50 -13.84 -6.16 2.07
C LEU A 50 -14.72 -6.37 0.83
N LYS A 51 -14.36 -5.76 -0.30
CA LYS A 51 -15.15 -5.84 -1.55
C LYS A 51 -14.74 -7.01 -2.44
N ASN A 52 -13.46 -7.11 -2.75
CA ASN A 52 -12.93 -8.04 -3.74
C ASN A 52 -11.77 -8.85 -3.16
N LEU A 53 -11.77 -10.15 -3.46
CA LEU A 53 -10.64 -11.05 -3.28
C LEU A 53 -10.24 -11.57 -4.66
N THR A 54 -9.07 -11.14 -5.13
CA THR A 54 -8.54 -11.61 -6.41
C THR A 54 -7.36 -12.53 -6.14
N LEU A 55 -7.49 -13.80 -6.50
CA LEU A 55 -6.36 -14.73 -6.49
C LEU A 55 -5.45 -14.43 -7.67
N LEU A 56 -4.21 -14.10 -7.36
CA LEU A 56 -3.12 -13.87 -8.28
C LEU A 56 -2.18 -15.08 -8.20
N PRO A 57 -1.39 -15.35 -9.24
CA PRO A 57 -0.41 -16.44 -9.21
C PRO A 57 0.69 -16.25 -8.12
N TYR A 58 0.79 -15.06 -7.52
CA TYR A 58 1.77 -14.71 -6.49
C TYR A 58 1.15 -14.39 -5.11
N GLY A 59 -0.13 -14.67 -4.90
CA GLY A 59 -0.84 -14.40 -3.63
C GLY A 59 -2.31 -14.05 -3.86
N ALA A 60 -2.98 -13.42 -2.90
CA ALA A 60 -4.25 -12.77 -3.19
C ALA A 60 -4.15 -11.27 -2.98
N GLN A 61 -4.98 -10.53 -3.69
CA GLN A 61 -5.15 -9.11 -3.47
C GLN A 61 -6.54 -8.86 -2.91
N MET A 62 -6.59 -8.33 -1.69
CA MET A 62 -7.81 -7.80 -1.09
C MET A 62 -7.89 -6.30 -1.27
N SER A 63 -9.00 -5.85 -1.84
CA SER A 63 -9.37 -4.43 -1.88
C SER A 63 -10.45 -4.16 -0.84
N ALA A 64 -10.13 -3.28 0.12
CA ALA A 64 -11.10 -2.71 1.05
C ALA A 64 -11.84 -1.54 0.38
N GLU A 65 -13.08 -1.29 0.79
CA GLU A 65 -13.88 -0.15 0.33
C GLU A 65 -13.39 1.18 0.91
N GLU A 66 -12.78 1.11 2.10
CA GLU A 66 -12.26 2.26 2.82
C GLU A 66 -10.74 2.17 2.97
N GLU A 67 -10.08 3.33 2.92
CA GLU A 67 -8.64 3.42 3.16
C GLU A 67 -8.33 3.25 4.65
N MET A 68 -7.33 2.42 4.96
CA MET A 68 -7.02 2.01 6.32
C MET A 68 -6.11 3.02 7.01
N ASP A 69 -6.32 3.24 8.31
CA ASP A 69 -5.44 4.11 9.10
C ASP A 69 -4.08 3.44 9.33
N GLY A 70 -3.07 4.21 9.75
CA GLY A 70 -1.71 3.68 9.90
C GLY A 70 -1.61 2.48 10.86
N VAL A 71 -2.40 2.49 11.94
CA VAL A 71 -2.41 1.40 12.92
C VAL A 71 -3.11 0.16 12.37
N SER A 72 -4.23 0.32 11.66
CA SER A 72 -4.88 -0.83 11.00
C SER A 72 -4.06 -1.38 9.83
N CYS A 73 -3.32 -0.54 9.10
CA CYS A 73 -2.37 -1.02 8.09
C CYS A 73 -1.31 -1.95 8.69
N VAL A 74 -0.75 -1.60 9.84
CA VAL A 74 0.23 -2.45 10.55
C VAL A 74 -0.42 -3.75 11.01
N ILE A 75 -1.57 -3.65 11.67
CA ILE A 75 -2.19 -4.83 12.30
C ILE A 75 -2.72 -5.80 11.26
N VAL A 76 -3.37 -5.30 10.22
CA VAL A 76 -3.80 -6.17 9.11
C VAL A 76 -2.59 -6.69 8.36
N GLY A 77 -1.56 -5.89 8.07
CA GLY A 77 -0.33 -6.36 7.41
C GLY A 77 0.38 -7.48 8.17
N LEU A 78 0.34 -7.48 9.51
CA LEU A 78 0.90 -8.55 10.34
C LEU A 78 -0.02 -9.76 10.51
N ALA A 79 -1.33 -9.61 10.28
CA ALA A 79 -2.30 -10.67 10.56
C ALA A 79 -2.11 -11.92 9.68
N GLY A 80 -1.79 -11.75 8.39
CA GLY A 80 -1.51 -12.87 7.49
C GLY A 80 -0.25 -13.64 7.89
N PRO A 81 0.92 -12.98 8.04
CA PRO A 81 2.13 -13.62 8.55
C PRO A 81 1.92 -14.28 9.92
N ALA A 82 1.19 -13.64 10.83
CA ALA A 82 0.88 -14.21 12.15
C ALA A 82 0.02 -15.47 12.05
N ALA A 83 -0.98 -15.50 11.17
CA ALA A 83 -1.80 -16.70 10.93
C ALA A 83 -0.92 -17.86 10.44
N ASN A 84 -0.04 -17.60 9.48
CA ASN A 84 0.87 -18.64 8.97
C ASN A 84 1.85 -19.14 10.04
N LEU A 85 2.45 -18.25 10.82
CA LEU A 85 3.33 -18.66 11.92
C LEU A 85 2.59 -19.47 12.98
N PHE A 86 1.34 -19.10 13.29
CA PHE A 86 0.47 -19.88 14.17
C PHE A 86 0.27 -21.32 13.65
N PHE A 87 -0.10 -21.47 12.37
CA PHE A 87 -0.27 -22.80 11.77
C PHE A 87 1.04 -23.58 11.63
N ALA A 88 2.18 -22.91 11.44
CA ALA A 88 3.50 -23.54 11.46
C ALA A 88 3.82 -24.13 12.85
N VAL A 89 3.62 -23.36 13.92
CA VAL A 89 3.82 -23.82 15.30
C VAL A 89 2.85 -24.95 15.65
N LEU A 90 1.59 -24.85 15.25
CA LEU A 90 0.59 -25.91 15.44
C LEU A 90 1.02 -27.22 14.75
N THR A 91 1.50 -27.12 13.50
CA THR A 91 1.98 -28.29 12.75
C THR A 91 3.19 -28.94 13.43
N LEU A 92 4.11 -28.13 13.96
CA LEU A 92 5.26 -28.62 14.71
C LEU A 92 4.84 -29.37 15.99
N GLY A 93 3.86 -28.85 16.73
CA GLY A 93 3.30 -29.53 17.90
C GLY A 93 2.61 -30.85 17.55
N LEU A 94 1.90 -30.89 16.41
CA LEU A 94 1.27 -32.13 15.93
C LEU A 94 2.28 -33.20 15.53
N TRP A 95 3.48 -32.85 15.05
CA TRP A 95 4.53 -33.84 14.76
C TRP A 95 5.03 -34.52 16.03
N TRP A 96 5.00 -33.83 17.17
CA TRP A 96 5.38 -34.43 18.45
C TRP A 96 4.34 -35.44 18.95
N LEU A 97 3.06 -35.12 18.79
CA LEU A 97 1.96 -35.99 19.21
C LEU A 97 1.70 -37.15 18.24
N PHE A 98 1.89 -36.89 16.94
CA PHE A 98 1.58 -37.83 15.86
C PHE A 98 2.71 -37.85 14.81
N PRO A 99 3.86 -38.48 15.07
CA PRO A 99 5.01 -38.45 14.15
C PRO A 99 4.70 -38.94 12.73
N GLY A 100 3.73 -39.86 12.58
CA GLY A 100 3.31 -40.42 11.29
C GLY A 100 2.73 -39.41 10.29
N ILE A 101 2.31 -38.21 10.74
CA ILE A 101 1.77 -37.19 9.82
C ILE A 101 2.86 -36.31 9.17
N TYR A 102 4.12 -36.40 9.62
CA TYR A 102 5.22 -35.56 9.14
C TYR A 102 5.43 -35.63 7.60
N PRO A 103 5.50 -36.81 6.96
CA PRO A 103 5.75 -36.88 5.51
C PRO A 103 4.69 -36.15 4.68
N PHE A 104 3.46 -36.11 5.16
CA PHE A 104 2.32 -35.49 4.49
C PHE A 104 2.24 -33.98 4.73
N THR A 105 2.65 -33.51 5.92
CA THR A 105 2.46 -32.12 6.36
C THR A 105 3.74 -31.26 6.31
N ARG A 106 4.90 -31.85 5.97
CA ARG A 106 6.16 -31.10 5.79
C ARG A 106 6.05 -29.93 4.80
N TRP A 107 5.30 -30.13 3.71
CA TRP A 107 5.09 -29.11 2.68
C TRP A 107 4.19 -27.97 3.18
N PHE A 108 3.21 -28.29 4.03
CA PHE A 108 2.36 -27.29 4.67
C PHE A 108 3.16 -26.44 5.66
N PHE A 109 3.98 -27.07 6.51
CA PHE A 109 4.85 -26.36 7.45
C PHE A 109 5.81 -25.41 6.72
N THR A 110 6.53 -25.94 5.72
CA THR A 110 7.49 -25.14 4.93
C THR A 110 6.81 -24.01 4.17
N ALA A 111 5.63 -24.23 3.59
CA ALA A 111 4.87 -23.17 2.93
C ALA A 111 4.44 -22.06 3.90
N ASN A 112 3.89 -22.42 5.08
CA ASN A 112 3.48 -21.42 6.07
C ASN A 112 4.66 -20.53 6.50
N VAL A 113 5.80 -21.15 6.86
CA VAL A 113 7.01 -20.42 7.26
C VAL A 113 7.53 -19.55 6.12
N ALA A 114 7.67 -20.12 4.91
CA ALA A 114 8.19 -19.39 3.76
C ALA A 114 7.31 -18.19 3.38
N ILE A 115 5.99 -18.37 3.30
CA ILE A 115 5.05 -17.29 2.98
C ILE A 115 5.05 -16.22 4.08
N ALA A 116 5.12 -16.61 5.36
CA ALA A 116 5.18 -15.64 6.46
C ALA A 116 6.46 -14.79 6.41
N LEU A 117 7.63 -15.42 6.32
CA LEU A 117 8.91 -14.73 6.29
C LEU A 117 9.05 -13.85 5.05
N PHE A 118 8.62 -14.36 3.90
CA PHE A 118 8.66 -13.60 2.65
C PHE A 118 7.75 -12.36 2.75
N ASN A 119 6.50 -12.52 3.21
CA ASN A 119 5.58 -11.40 3.33
C ASN A 119 5.92 -10.42 4.44
N LEU A 120 6.80 -10.75 5.40
CA LEU A 120 7.31 -9.80 6.39
C LEU A 120 8.40 -8.88 5.86
N LEU A 121 8.98 -9.18 4.69
CA LEU A 121 10.00 -8.31 4.11
C LEU A 121 9.40 -6.92 3.80
N PRO A 122 10.07 -5.83 4.20
CA PRO A 122 9.61 -4.46 3.95
C PRO A 122 9.89 -4.06 2.49
N VAL A 123 9.33 -4.80 1.54
CA VAL A 123 9.49 -4.58 0.10
C VAL A 123 8.12 -4.59 -0.57
N TYR A 124 7.94 -3.73 -1.56
CA TYR A 124 6.68 -3.67 -2.28
C TYR A 124 6.62 -4.82 -3.31
N PRO A 125 5.50 -5.55 -3.49
CA PRO A 125 4.14 -5.33 -2.96
C PRO A 125 3.77 -6.15 -1.70
N LEU A 126 4.74 -6.72 -0.98
CA LEU A 126 4.49 -7.67 0.12
C LEU A 126 3.83 -7.01 1.33
N ASP A 127 3.26 -7.79 2.26
CA ASP A 127 2.52 -7.25 3.40
C ASP A 127 3.38 -6.42 4.37
N GLY A 128 4.68 -6.72 4.46
CA GLY A 128 5.67 -5.94 5.19
C GLY A 128 5.78 -4.51 4.66
N SER A 129 5.43 -4.27 3.39
CA SER A 129 5.32 -2.90 2.86
C SER A 129 4.15 -2.13 3.46
N ARG A 130 3.03 -2.79 3.78
CA ARG A 130 1.89 -2.17 4.48
C ARG A 130 2.26 -1.78 5.90
N VAL A 131 3.00 -2.65 6.60
CA VAL A 131 3.53 -2.39 7.94
C VAL A 131 4.48 -1.19 7.91
N ALA A 132 5.44 -1.20 6.99
CA ALA A 132 6.39 -0.11 6.82
C ALA A 132 5.69 1.22 6.48
N LEU A 133 4.65 1.20 5.63
CA LEU A 133 3.85 2.40 5.31
C LEU A 133 3.02 2.92 6.48
N GLY A 134 2.50 2.02 7.32
CA GLY A 134 1.78 2.41 8.54
C GLY A 134 2.66 3.12 9.55
N LEU A 135 3.95 2.76 9.61
CA LEU A 135 4.95 3.36 10.51
C LEU A 135 5.70 4.55 9.89
N ALA A 136 5.73 4.67 8.55
CA ALA A 136 6.50 5.69 7.86
C ALA A 136 5.92 7.11 8.04
N ARG A 137 6.77 8.04 8.48
CA ARG A 137 6.43 9.48 8.51
C ARG A 137 6.28 10.07 7.10
N ASN A 138 7.10 9.62 6.15
CA ASN A 138 7.04 10.06 4.75
C ASN A 138 6.73 8.84 3.86
N ARG A 139 5.43 8.62 3.61
CA ARG A 139 4.94 7.47 2.84
C ARG A 139 5.49 7.43 1.41
N LEU A 140 5.61 8.58 0.73
CA LEU A 140 6.14 8.65 -0.63
C LEU A 140 7.61 8.19 -0.71
N LYS A 141 8.46 8.63 0.23
CA LYS A 141 9.85 8.17 0.30
C LYS A 141 9.93 6.68 0.65
N ALA A 142 9.08 6.21 1.58
CA ALA A 142 9.02 4.80 1.96
C ALA A 142 8.64 3.91 0.78
N VAL A 143 7.60 4.25 0.00
CA VAL A 143 7.22 3.51 -1.21
C VAL A 143 8.41 3.37 -2.16
N LYS A 144 9.10 4.46 -2.50
CA LYS A 144 10.25 4.42 -3.41
C LYS A 144 11.40 3.56 -2.88
N GLY A 145 11.70 3.66 -1.59
CA GLY A 145 12.72 2.83 -0.94
C GLY A 145 12.38 1.35 -1.02
N MET A 146 11.14 0.98 -0.71
CA MET A 146 10.67 -0.41 -0.74
C MET A 146 10.54 -0.98 -2.16
N GLN A 147 10.25 -0.15 -3.17
CA GLN A 147 10.29 -0.54 -4.59
C GLN A 147 11.72 -0.90 -4.99
N THR A 148 12.67 -0.04 -4.67
CA THR A 148 14.09 -0.26 -4.98
C THR A 148 14.59 -1.52 -4.28
N ALA A 149 14.26 -1.69 -2.99
CA ALA A 149 14.58 -2.88 -2.23
C ALA A 149 13.93 -4.14 -2.85
N GLY A 150 12.67 -4.07 -3.28
CA GLY A 150 11.99 -5.18 -3.97
C GLY A 150 12.69 -5.60 -5.25
N ILE A 151 13.15 -4.64 -6.06
CA ILE A 151 13.95 -4.92 -7.26
C ILE A 151 15.27 -5.60 -6.87
N CYS A 152 16.01 -5.07 -5.90
CA CYS A 152 17.26 -5.68 -5.43
C CYS A 152 17.05 -7.13 -4.94
N VAL A 153 16.03 -7.36 -4.11
CA VAL A 153 15.69 -8.70 -3.61
C VAL A 153 15.31 -9.62 -4.78
N SER A 154 14.56 -9.14 -5.76
CA SER A 154 14.19 -9.94 -6.94
C SER A 154 15.42 -10.38 -7.76
N ILE A 155 16.43 -9.52 -7.89
CA ILE A 155 17.69 -9.84 -8.58
C ILE A 155 18.45 -10.91 -7.80
N VAL A 156 18.54 -10.77 -6.47
CA VAL A 156 19.18 -11.78 -5.61
C VAL A 156 18.48 -13.14 -5.75
N LEU A 157 17.14 -13.17 -5.71
CA LEU A 157 16.38 -14.40 -5.91
C LEU A 157 16.61 -15.00 -7.31
N PHE A 158 16.72 -14.17 -8.34
CA PHE A 158 17.00 -14.63 -9.70
C PHE A 158 18.40 -15.25 -9.81
N VAL A 159 19.41 -14.65 -9.18
CA VAL A 159 20.77 -15.21 -9.11
C VAL A 159 20.76 -16.54 -8.35
N LEU A 160 20.08 -16.61 -7.20
CA LEU A 160 19.93 -17.86 -6.44
C LEU A 160 19.22 -18.94 -7.26
N PHE A 161 18.19 -18.58 -8.02
CA PHE A 161 17.53 -19.49 -8.95
C PHE A 161 18.49 -20.00 -10.02
N ALA A 162 19.29 -19.14 -10.67
CA ALA A 162 20.28 -19.55 -11.65
C ALA A 162 21.35 -20.48 -11.05
N VAL A 163 21.90 -20.14 -9.87
CA VAL A 163 22.86 -20.97 -9.13
C VAL A 163 22.28 -22.33 -8.76
N SER A 164 20.98 -22.40 -8.46
CA SER A 164 20.32 -23.67 -8.09
C SER A 164 20.38 -24.74 -9.18
N PHE A 165 20.44 -24.35 -10.46
CA PHE A 165 20.63 -25.30 -11.57
C PHE A 165 22.03 -25.92 -11.57
N PHE A 166 23.07 -25.12 -11.31
CA PHE A 166 24.45 -25.60 -11.23
C PHE A 166 24.66 -26.55 -10.05
N LEU A 167 23.93 -26.34 -8.95
CA LEU A 167 23.95 -27.19 -7.77
C LEU A 167 23.09 -28.46 -7.90
N ARG A 168 22.44 -28.71 -9.05
CA ARG A 168 21.45 -29.78 -9.26
C ARG A 168 20.30 -29.77 -8.23
N ALA A 169 19.99 -28.60 -7.70
CA ALA A 169 18.94 -28.34 -6.71
C ALA A 169 17.93 -27.32 -7.26
N ALA A 170 17.59 -27.45 -8.54
CA ALA A 170 16.77 -26.49 -9.28
C ALA A 170 15.45 -26.24 -8.54
N SER A 171 15.31 -25.02 -8.02
CA SER A 171 14.16 -24.62 -7.19
C SER A 171 13.28 -23.65 -7.95
N PHE A 172 12.40 -24.18 -8.79
CA PHE A 172 11.47 -23.39 -9.62
C PHE A 172 10.68 -22.34 -8.82
N SER A 173 10.31 -22.65 -7.58
CA SER A 173 9.61 -21.71 -6.68
C SER A 173 10.37 -20.40 -6.46
N ILE A 174 11.71 -20.43 -6.41
CA ILE A 174 12.54 -19.23 -6.24
C ILE A 174 12.49 -18.37 -7.50
N GLY A 175 12.58 -18.98 -8.68
CA GLY A 175 12.49 -18.26 -9.96
C GLY A 175 11.11 -17.63 -10.15
N VAL A 176 10.05 -18.37 -9.80
CA VAL A 176 8.68 -17.85 -9.80
C VAL A 176 8.55 -16.65 -8.84
N ALA A 177 9.06 -16.76 -7.61
CA ALA A 177 9.06 -15.65 -6.65
C ALA A 177 9.85 -14.43 -7.13
N ALA A 178 11.01 -14.63 -7.77
CA ALA A 178 11.84 -13.57 -8.33
C ALA A 178 11.10 -12.76 -9.40
N VAL A 179 10.50 -13.45 -10.38
CA VAL A 179 9.76 -12.79 -11.48
C VAL A 179 8.58 -12.00 -10.94
N PHE A 180 7.83 -12.56 -9.99
CA PHE A 180 6.67 -11.87 -9.43
C PHE A 180 7.02 -10.71 -8.53
N LEU A 181 8.06 -10.84 -7.70
CA LEU A 181 8.54 -9.73 -6.89
C LEU A 181 9.05 -8.59 -7.77
N PHE A 182 9.80 -8.90 -8.83
CA PHE A 182 10.23 -7.91 -9.81
C PHE A 182 9.03 -7.22 -10.47
N TYR A 183 8.06 -8.00 -10.96
CA TYR A 183 6.86 -7.45 -11.61
C TYR A 183 6.06 -6.54 -10.66
N GLY A 184 5.85 -6.98 -9.43
CA GLY A 184 5.16 -6.21 -8.40
C GLY A 184 5.88 -4.91 -8.03
N ALA A 185 7.20 -4.98 -7.82
CA ALA A 185 8.02 -3.83 -7.47
C ALA A 185 8.13 -2.81 -8.62
N ALA A 186 8.28 -3.30 -9.86
CA ALA A 186 8.49 -2.45 -11.04
C ALA A 186 7.18 -1.88 -11.62
N PHE A 187 6.10 -2.67 -11.67
CA PHE A 187 4.88 -2.31 -12.42
C PHE A 187 3.65 -2.10 -11.55
N ALA A 188 3.44 -2.88 -10.48
CA ALA A 188 2.23 -2.75 -9.65
C ALA A 188 2.25 -1.50 -8.76
N ALA A 189 3.44 -1.00 -8.42
CA ALA A 189 3.64 0.06 -7.44
C ALA A 189 3.38 1.49 -7.97
N GLY A 190 3.28 1.68 -9.28
CA GLY A 190 3.29 3.01 -9.91
C GLY A 190 1.93 3.72 -9.98
N ARG A 191 0.81 3.00 -10.04
CA ARG A 191 -0.52 3.60 -10.24
C ARG A 191 -1.40 3.58 -9.00
N ASP A 192 -1.63 2.42 -8.38
CA ASP A 192 -2.57 2.32 -7.25
C ASP A 192 -1.98 2.81 -5.92
N SER A 193 -0.67 2.64 -5.71
CA SER A 193 -0.02 3.04 -4.45
C SER A 193 0.30 4.52 -4.33
N TYR A 194 0.53 5.22 -5.45
CA TYR A 194 0.63 6.68 -5.40
C TYR A 194 -0.74 7.31 -5.17
N VAL A 195 -1.79 6.77 -5.79
CA VAL A 195 -3.16 7.28 -5.62
C VAL A 195 -3.66 7.05 -4.20
N SER A 196 -3.43 5.91 -3.56
CA SER A 196 -3.80 5.71 -2.14
C SER A 196 -2.95 6.58 -1.20
N VAL A 197 -1.63 6.60 -1.36
CA VAL A 197 -0.76 7.44 -0.52
C VAL A 197 -1.05 8.94 -0.65
N LEU A 198 -1.54 9.41 -1.80
CA LEU A 198 -1.99 10.80 -2.03
C LEU A 198 -3.46 11.04 -1.67
N ALA A 199 -4.29 9.99 -1.66
CA ALA A 199 -5.66 10.02 -1.13
C ALA A 199 -5.70 10.03 0.40
N ALA A 200 -4.58 9.66 1.04
CA ALA A 200 -4.40 9.64 2.48
C ALA A 200 -4.81 10.95 3.14
N GLY A 201 -5.92 10.88 3.86
CA GLY A 201 -6.42 11.92 4.75
C GLY A 201 -7.92 11.84 4.87
N ARG A 202 -8.45 10.68 5.28
CA ARG A 202 -9.75 10.65 5.94
C ARG A 202 -9.51 11.07 7.39
N LYS A 203 -10.15 12.17 7.77
CA LYS A 203 -10.00 12.79 9.08
C LYS A 203 -11.06 12.24 10.02
N ASN A 204 -10.65 11.88 11.23
CA ASN A 204 -11.57 11.43 12.25
C ASN A 204 -12.18 12.65 12.99
N TYR A 205 -13.26 13.20 12.45
CA TYR A 205 -13.95 14.34 13.06
C TYR A 205 -14.52 14.04 14.45
N GLY A 206 -14.79 12.77 14.78
CA GLY A 206 -15.26 12.36 16.10
C GLY A 206 -14.21 12.52 17.21
N ALA A 207 -12.92 12.54 16.86
CA ALA A 207 -11.82 12.78 17.80
C ALA A 207 -11.35 14.25 17.83
N GLY A 208 -11.95 15.12 17.01
CA GLY A 208 -11.50 16.49 16.77
C GLY A 208 -10.33 16.57 15.79
N VAL A 209 -10.36 17.57 14.90
CA VAL A 209 -9.37 17.78 13.84
C VAL A 209 -8.97 19.25 13.82
N ARG A 210 -7.67 19.54 13.72
CA ARG A 210 -7.18 20.94 13.71
C ARG A 210 -7.41 21.58 12.34
N GLU A 211 -7.79 22.84 12.29
CA GLU A 211 -7.79 23.59 11.03
C GLU A 211 -6.43 24.28 10.84
N ARG A 212 -5.82 24.11 9.67
CA ARG A 212 -4.49 24.65 9.33
C ARG A 212 -4.55 25.34 7.98
N GLN A 213 -4.03 26.56 7.91
CA GLN A 213 -3.84 27.27 6.64
C GLN A 213 -2.36 27.29 6.28
N VAL A 214 -2.04 26.95 5.03
CA VAL A 214 -0.67 26.95 4.50
C VAL A 214 -0.62 27.85 3.27
N VAL A 215 0.33 28.78 3.26
CA VAL A 215 0.54 29.69 2.12
C VAL A 215 1.59 29.07 1.20
N VAL A 216 1.30 29.00 -0.10
CA VAL A 216 2.16 28.38 -1.12
C VAL A 216 2.23 29.25 -2.37
N SER A 217 3.41 29.35 -2.97
CA SER A 217 3.61 30.01 -4.26
C SER A 217 2.93 29.23 -5.40
N GLU A 218 2.42 29.94 -6.41
CA GLU A 218 1.83 29.34 -7.62
C GLU A 218 2.81 28.46 -8.42
N ASP A 219 4.12 28.76 -8.32
CA ASP A 219 5.21 28.04 -8.98
C ASP A 219 5.60 26.75 -8.25
N ALA A 220 5.13 26.56 -7.01
CA ALA A 220 5.45 25.36 -6.25
C ALA A 220 4.91 24.13 -6.98
N PRO A 221 5.69 23.02 -7.08
CA PRO A 221 5.19 21.80 -7.67
C PRO A 221 4.08 21.19 -6.81
N LEU A 222 3.03 20.67 -7.47
CA LEU A 222 1.82 20.15 -6.81
C LEU A 222 2.14 19.09 -5.74
N VAL A 223 3.16 18.26 -5.97
CA VAL A 223 3.65 17.26 -5.01
C VAL A 223 4.09 17.85 -3.67
N ARG A 224 4.55 19.11 -3.61
CA ARG A 224 4.96 19.75 -2.35
C ARG A 224 3.77 20.08 -1.45
N LEU A 225 2.59 20.33 -2.02
CA LEU A 225 1.39 20.60 -1.23
C LEU A 225 0.97 19.34 -0.45
N PHE A 226 1.13 18.15 -1.04
CA PHE A 226 0.85 16.88 -0.37
C PHE A 226 1.73 16.61 0.86
N HIS A 227 2.90 17.24 1.00
CA HIS A 227 3.70 17.14 2.22
C HIS A 227 3.07 17.83 3.44
N HIS A 228 2.08 18.69 3.21
CA HIS A 228 1.37 19.41 4.26
C HIS A 228 0.02 18.77 4.57
N VAL A 229 -0.43 17.79 3.78
CA VAL A 229 -1.66 17.05 4.02
C VAL A 229 -1.38 15.92 5.02
N ASP A 230 -2.15 15.89 6.10
CA ASP A 230 -2.08 14.83 7.10
C ASP A 230 -3.47 14.40 7.57
N GLY A 231 -3.54 13.33 8.37
CA GLY A 231 -4.80 12.82 8.91
C GLY A 231 -5.30 13.54 10.18
N ARG A 232 -4.54 14.53 10.70
CA ARG A 232 -4.80 15.20 11.98
C ARG A 232 -5.27 16.64 11.83
N SER A 233 -5.13 17.21 10.64
CA SER A 233 -5.49 18.59 10.35
C SER A 233 -6.20 18.74 9.00
N VAL A 234 -7.23 19.58 8.97
CA VAL A 234 -7.80 20.11 7.73
C VAL A 234 -6.88 21.19 7.20
N THR A 235 -6.16 20.87 6.13
CA THR A 235 -5.23 21.80 5.50
C THR A 235 -5.87 22.50 4.32
N THR A 236 -5.87 23.82 4.38
CA THR A 236 -6.35 24.68 3.31
C THR A 236 -5.16 25.46 2.75
N PHE A 237 -4.94 25.37 1.44
CA PHE A 237 -3.78 25.98 0.78
C PHE A 237 -4.18 27.33 0.19
N ARG A 238 -3.57 28.41 0.68
CA ARG A 238 -3.71 29.73 0.07
C ARG A 238 -2.60 29.90 -0.97
N VAL A 239 -2.98 29.90 -2.24
CA VAL A 239 -2.04 30.08 -3.35
C VAL A 239 -1.80 31.57 -3.55
N VAL A 240 -0.53 31.96 -3.56
CA VAL A 240 -0.11 33.35 -3.71
C VAL A 240 0.87 33.52 -4.86
N ARG A 241 0.87 34.71 -5.44
CA ARG A 241 1.91 35.19 -6.35
C ARG A 241 2.87 36.06 -5.55
N GLU A 242 4.15 35.74 -5.62
CA GLU A 242 5.20 36.61 -5.06
C GLU A 242 5.32 37.84 -5.97
N ASN A 243 5.20 39.04 -5.40
CA ASN A 243 5.43 40.27 -6.17
C ASN A 243 6.93 40.39 -6.42
N GLY A 244 7.36 40.26 -7.67
CA GLY A 244 8.78 40.25 -8.08
C GLY A 244 9.53 41.58 -7.92
N GLY A 245 9.20 42.41 -6.95
CA GLY A 245 9.81 43.73 -6.75
C GLY A 245 9.99 44.20 -5.29
N ASP A 246 9.34 43.58 -4.30
CA ASP A 246 9.47 43.96 -2.88
C ASP A 246 9.30 42.72 -1.97
N PRO A 247 10.35 42.28 -1.25
CA PRO A 247 10.28 41.11 -0.37
C PRO A 247 9.44 41.31 0.90
N ASP A 248 9.12 42.55 1.28
CA ASP A 248 8.28 42.85 2.45
C ASP A 248 6.81 43.11 2.09
N ALA A 249 6.49 43.21 0.80
CA ALA A 249 5.11 43.38 0.34
C ALA A 249 4.32 42.08 0.52
N PRO A 250 3.09 42.14 1.09
CA PRO A 250 2.27 40.96 1.28
C PRO A 250 1.96 40.31 -0.08
N PRO A 251 2.18 39.00 -0.23
CA PRO A 251 2.03 38.32 -1.52
C PRO A 251 0.56 38.29 -1.94
N GLN A 252 0.33 38.46 -3.25
CA GLN A 252 -1.03 38.60 -3.78
C GLN A 252 -1.76 37.24 -3.71
N ALA A 253 -2.84 37.18 -2.95
CA ALA A 253 -3.66 35.96 -2.86
C ALA A 253 -4.43 35.75 -4.16
N LEU A 254 -4.20 34.61 -4.81
CA LEU A 254 -4.88 34.25 -6.06
C LEU A 254 -6.15 33.47 -5.77
N TYR A 255 -6.01 32.33 -5.08
CA TYR A 255 -7.11 31.42 -4.80
C TYR A 255 -6.76 30.43 -3.68
N THR A 256 -7.78 29.72 -3.20
CA THR A 256 -7.66 28.75 -2.11
C THR A 256 -7.96 27.34 -2.63
N LEU A 257 -7.05 26.40 -2.36
CA LEU A 257 -7.23 24.98 -2.67
C LEU A 257 -7.54 24.20 -1.39
N THR A 258 -8.66 23.49 -1.40
CA THR A 258 -9.00 22.51 -0.37
C THR A 258 -8.36 21.16 -0.69
N GLU A 259 -8.17 20.29 0.32
CA GLU A 259 -7.66 18.94 0.10
C GLU A 259 -8.43 18.13 -0.97
N PRO A 260 -9.78 18.15 -1.05
CA PRO A 260 -10.51 17.49 -2.12
C PRO A 260 -10.15 18.03 -3.51
N GLN A 261 -10.03 19.35 -3.66
CA GLN A 261 -9.61 19.96 -4.93
C GLN A 261 -8.17 19.61 -5.28
N LEU A 262 -7.26 19.59 -4.30
CA LEU A 262 -5.87 19.16 -4.49
C LEU A 262 -5.80 17.70 -4.98
N ARG A 263 -6.61 16.81 -4.41
CA ARG A 263 -6.74 15.41 -4.86
C ARG A 263 -7.32 15.30 -6.25
N ALA A 264 -8.34 16.09 -6.59
CA ALA A 264 -8.91 16.12 -7.94
C ALA A 264 -7.89 16.58 -9.00
N LEU A 265 -7.08 17.59 -8.68
CA LEU A 265 -5.98 18.06 -9.53
C LEU A 265 -4.86 17.03 -9.70
N ALA A 266 -4.56 16.26 -8.64
CA ALA A 266 -3.59 15.17 -8.72
C ALA A 266 -4.08 13.98 -9.57
N ALA A 267 -5.38 13.73 -9.61
CA ALA A 267 -5.96 12.66 -10.41
C ALA A 267 -5.94 12.96 -11.91
N SER A 268 -5.98 14.23 -12.30
CA SER A 268 -6.03 14.68 -13.69
C SER A 268 -4.68 15.04 -14.32
N GLY A 269 -3.60 15.18 -13.52
CA GLY A 269 -2.34 15.76 -13.99
C GLY A 269 -1.04 15.10 -13.50
N LYS A 270 0.10 15.55 -14.04
CA LYS A 270 1.45 15.14 -13.57
C LYS A 270 1.82 15.93 -12.31
N LEU A 271 2.00 15.23 -11.18
CA LEU A 271 2.34 15.76 -9.85
C LEU A 271 3.59 16.67 -9.77
N SER A 272 4.48 16.59 -10.75
CA SER A 272 5.73 17.37 -10.82
C SER A 272 5.57 18.77 -11.41
N ARG A 273 4.38 19.12 -11.92
CA ARG A 273 4.09 20.44 -12.51
C ARG A 273 3.69 21.46 -11.44
N SER A 274 3.81 22.76 -11.76
CA SER A 274 3.39 23.85 -10.88
C SER A 274 1.89 23.82 -10.62
N VAL A 275 1.47 24.37 -9.46
CA VAL A 275 0.05 24.46 -9.07
C VAL A 275 -0.75 25.21 -10.13
N GLU A 276 -0.23 26.32 -10.64
CA GLU A 276 -0.87 27.13 -11.69
C GLU A 276 -1.21 26.29 -12.93
N ARG A 277 -0.24 25.52 -13.44
CA ARG A 277 -0.41 24.72 -14.66
C ARG A 277 -1.44 23.62 -14.45
N CYS A 278 -1.42 22.95 -13.30
CA CYS A 278 -2.40 21.91 -12.97
C CYS A 278 -3.84 22.46 -12.89
N VAL A 279 -4.01 23.64 -12.29
CA VAL A 279 -5.32 24.30 -12.18
C VAL A 279 -5.85 24.71 -13.56
N ARG A 280 -4.99 25.29 -14.41
CA ARG A 280 -5.37 25.74 -15.76
C ARG A 280 -5.77 24.58 -16.68
N GLU A 281 -5.09 23.45 -16.59
CA GLU A 281 -5.37 22.24 -17.39
C GLU A 281 -6.65 21.52 -16.92
N SER A 282 -7.02 21.65 -15.64
CA SER A 282 -8.16 20.95 -15.04
C SER A 282 -9.51 21.64 -15.30
N GLY A 283 -9.54 22.94 -15.61
CA GLY A 283 -10.78 23.72 -15.74
C GLY A 283 -11.67 23.73 -14.48
N ALA A 284 -11.14 23.34 -13.32
CA ALA A 284 -11.92 23.22 -12.09
C ALA A 284 -12.29 24.60 -11.54
N PRO A 285 -13.53 24.81 -11.06
CA PRO A 285 -13.92 26.05 -10.41
C PRO A 285 -13.14 26.20 -9.11
N VAL A 286 -12.22 27.15 -9.09
CA VAL A 286 -11.46 27.46 -7.88
C VAL A 286 -12.31 28.41 -7.04
N GLY A 287 -12.93 27.87 -6.00
CA GLY A 287 -13.84 28.61 -5.13
C GLY A 287 -13.16 29.79 -4.46
N GLY A 288 -13.56 31.01 -4.83
CA GLY A 288 -13.28 32.22 -4.07
C GLY A 288 -14.16 32.26 -2.81
N HIS A 289 -13.77 31.54 -1.76
CA HIS A 289 -14.29 31.85 -0.43
C HIS A 289 -13.47 32.97 0.17
N ALA A 290 -14.00 34.19 0.08
CA ALA A 290 -13.64 35.26 1.00
C ALA A 290 -13.98 34.78 2.42
N LEU A 291 -12.98 34.81 3.32
CA LEU A 291 -13.20 34.69 4.76
C LEU A 291 -14.24 35.75 5.17
N PRO A 292 -15.26 35.42 5.99
CA PRO A 292 -16.11 36.45 6.55
C PRO A 292 -15.22 37.39 7.39
N PRO A 293 -15.39 38.73 7.27
CA PRO A 293 -14.66 39.67 8.10
C PRO A 293 -14.97 39.37 9.57
N GLY A 294 -13.93 39.44 10.41
CA GLY A 294 -13.98 39.06 11.82
C GLY A 294 -15.23 39.58 12.52
N SER A 295 -15.85 38.70 13.29
CA SER A 295 -16.94 39.01 14.21
C SER A 295 -16.45 40.00 15.28
N ALA A 296 -16.49 41.29 14.97
CA ALA A 296 -16.51 42.34 15.95
C ALA A 296 -17.79 42.20 16.80
N GLY A 297 -17.62 42.41 18.11
CA GLY A 297 -18.54 42.10 19.19
C GLY A 297 -20.04 42.27 18.89
N ARG A 298 -20.80 41.20 19.14
CA ARG A 298 -22.22 41.30 19.46
C ARG A 298 -22.37 41.10 20.97
N LYS A 299 -22.67 42.20 21.68
CA LYS A 299 -23.18 42.15 23.05
C LYS A 299 -24.45 41.30 23.06
N LEU A 300 -24.50 40.33 23.96
CA LEU A 300 -25.71 39.58 24.29
C LEU A 300 -26.71 40.53 24.98
N PRO A 301 -28.01 40.43 24.67
CA PRO A 301 -29.07 41.05 25.48
C PRO A 301 -29.24 40.33 26.82
#